data_AF-A0A2G2XL70-F1
#
_entry.id   AF-A0A2G2XL70-F1
#
_cell.length_a   1.000
_cell.length_b   1.000
_cell.length_c   1.000
_cell.angle_alpha   90.00
_cell.angle_beta   90.00
_cell.angle_gamma   90.00
#
_symmetry.space_group_name_H-M   'P 1'
#
loop_
_entity.id
_entity.type
_entity.pdbx_description
1 polymer ?
#
loop_
_entity_poly.entity_id
_entity_poly.type
_entity_poly.pdbx_seq_one_letter_code
_entity_poly.pdbx_strand_id
1 'polypeptide(L)'
;MGRNHLMSFVSARVVSGGHGFKPWKQPLAEMQVSNVLKRHADLAERLSRDSDKSIFERLQREFEAARASQAQELSLEGEQWNDGLLATIRERVHMEAERKAMQMPGDITQLPMPFLEKITYRVGNKIICCLEGARIGIQYETSFAGESCDLYHCVLESKSFLEKMTVLEHTVPFFLPIRDTENEFLSSNAIRFIDHVGDLLQAYVDRREQVRLIKELYGNQIGELYHSLPYHMIEFVLEDFDSKVTVSLRYADLISTLPTGVSVLAWPMPKSKKSSDAISLSQKENVVGSHPIPACLTYAEDALRTMSLPEGLPSLSEFPSLNIRVICLTMHILCPS
;
A
#
# COMPACT_ATOMS: atom_id res chain seq x y z
N MET A 1 38.77 12.63 -42.62
CA MET A 1 38.44 11.73 -43.75
C MET A 1 37.38 10.79 -43.22
N GLY A 2 36.09 11.05 -43.42
CA GLY A 2 35.31 10.60 -44.59
C GLY A 2 34.89 9.13 -44.37
N ARG A 3 33.64 8.67 -44.49
CA ARG A 3 32.40 9.18 -45.09
C ARG A 3 31.20 8.40 -44.50
N ASN A 4 30.08 9.10 -44.40
CA ASN A 4 28.70 8.68 -44.66
C ASN A 4 28.44 7.20 -45.05
N HIS A 5 27.44 6.60 -44.39
CA HIS A 5 26.40 5.84 -45.11
C HIS A 5 25.01 6.26 -44.63
N LEU A 6 24.37 7.04 -45.50
CA LEU A 6 22.92 7.22 -45.61
C LEU A 6 22.42 6.16 -46.60
N MET A 7 21.23 5.59 -46.36
CA MET A 7 20.28 4.90 -47.28
C MET A 7 19.49 3.89 -46.43
N SER A 8 18.18 3.73 -46.49
CA SER A 8 17.16 4.34 -47.33
C SER A 8 15.79 4.13 -46.68
N PHE A 9 14.90 5.07 -46.99
CA PHE A 9 13.45 4.99 -46.86
C PHE A 9 12.86 3.66 -47.38
N VAL A 10 11.84 3.15 -46.70
CA VAL A 10 10.69 2.51 -47.36
C VAL A 10 9.48 3.38 -47.10
N SER A 11 9.01 3.96 -48.20
CA SER A 11 7.77 4.68 -48.38
C SER A 11 6.60 3.69 -48.43
N ALA A 12 5.55 3.95 -47.68
CA ALA A 12 4.20 3.50 -48.03
C ALA A 12 3.27 4.72 -48.06
N ARG A 13 3.15 5.28 -49.27
CA ARG A 13 2.04 6.16 -49.64
C ARG A 13 0.79 5.29 -49.79
N VAL A 14 -0.26 5.60 -49.03
CA VAL A 14 -1.63 5.42 -49.50
C VAL A 14 -2.27 6.81 -49.44
N VAL A 15 -2.58 7.35 -50.62
CA VAL A 15 -3.32 8.60 -50.81
C VAL A 15 -4.72 8.23 -51.24
N SER A 16 -5.71 8.78 -50.53
CA SER A 16 -7.08 9.18 -50.92
C SER A 16 -7.99 8.81 -49.74
N GLY A 17 -8.60 9.71 -48.98
CA GLY A 17 -9.27 10.95 -49.33
C GLY A 17 -10.62 10.88 -48.63
N GLY A 18 -10.88 11.74 -47.64
CA GLY A 18 -12.12 11.72 -46.89
C GLY A 18 -12.00 12.53 -45.60
N HIS A 19 -12.74 13.63 -45.52
CA HIS A 19 -12.81 14.49 -44.34
C HIS A 19 -13.22 13.70 -43.09
N GLY A 20 -12.39 13.76 -42.06
CA GLY A 20 -12.66 13.17 -40.76
C GLY A 20 -11.85 13.92 -39.71
N PHE A 21 -12.56 14.50 -38.75
CA PHE A 21 -12.04 15.12 -37.53
C PHE A 21 -10.78 14.42 -37.02
N LYS A 22 -9.66 15.15 -36.91
CA LYS A 22 -8.53 14.70 -36.09
C LYS A 22 -8.84 15.07 -34.64
N PRO A 23 -8.97 14.11 -33.72
CA PRO A 23 -9.02 14.43 -32.31
C PRO A 23 -7.66 15.05 -31.92
N TRP A 24 -7.73 15.96 -30.97
CA TRP A 24 -6.60 16.72 -30.46
C TRP A 24 -5.49 15.75 -30.05
N LYS A 25 -4.25 16.06 -30.45
CA LYS A 25 -3.09 15.29 -30.04
C LYS A 25 -3.06 15.22 -28.51
N GLN A 26 -3.32 14.04 -27.96
CA GLN A 26 -2.99 13.73 -26.57
C GLN A 26 -1.50 14.05 -26.36
N PRO A 27 -1.14 14.80 -25.30
CA PRO A 27 0.26 15.10 -25.01
C PRO A 27 1.05 13.80 -24.85
N LEU A 28 2.17 13.68 -25.58
CA LEU A 28 3.08 12.53 -25.51
C LEU A 28 3.50 12.14 -24.07
N ALA A 29 3.46 13.09 -23.13
CA ALA A 29 3.73 12.87 -21.71
C ALA A 29 2.69 11.94 -21.03
N GLU A 30 1.39 12.10 -21.30
CA GLU A 30 0.33 11.24 -20.71
C GLU A 30 0.42 9.80 -21.22
N MET A 31 0.79 9.64 -22.50
CA MET A 31 1.00 8.32 -23.11
C MET A 31 2.28 7.63 -22.59
N GLN A 32 3.31 8.40 -22.22
CA GLN A 32 4.51 7.86 -21.59
C GLN A 32 4.24 7.42 -20.15
N VAL A 33 3.50 8.23 -19.38
CA VAL A 33 3.11 7.89 -18.00
C VAL A 33 2.20 6.66 -17.99
N SER A 34 1.15 6.61 -18.81
CA SER A 34 0.26 5.44 -18.88
C SER A 34 0.98 4.14 -19.26
N ASN A 35 1.99 4.19 -20.12
CA ASN A 35 2.83 3.02 -20.42
C ASN A 35 3.73 2.61 -19.25
N VAL A 36 4.25 3.56 -18.47
CA VAL A 36 5.00 3.27 -17.25
C VAL A 36 4.08 2.66 -16.19
N LEU A 37 2.85 3.18 -16.04
CA LEU A 37 1.84 2.64 -15.13
C LEU A 37 1.46 1.19 -15.48
N LYS A 38 1.25 0.90 -16.77
CA LYS A 38 1.00 -0.47 -17.23
C LYS A 38 2.16 -1.39 -16.93
N ARG A 39 3.39 -0.98 -17.23
CA ARG A 39 4.60 -1.78 -16.92
C ARG A 39 4.78 -1.99 -15.43
N HIS A 40 4.44 -1.00 -14.62
CA HIS A 40 4.49 -1.10 -13.17
C HIS A 40 3.45 -2.08 -12.64
N ALA A 41 2.22 -2.04 -13.17
CA ALA A 41 1.17 -3.03 -12.84
C ALA A 41 1.57 -4.45 -13.27
N ASP A 42 2.09 -4.62 -14.49
CA ASP A 42 2.57 -5.92 -14.99
C ASP A 42 3.74 -6.46 -14.17
N LEU A 43 4.66 -5.58 -13.74
CA LEU A 43 5.77 -5.96 -12.88
C LEU A 43 5.29 -6.36 -11.48
N ALA A 44 4.31 -5.64 -10.93
CA ALA A 44 3.68 -5.97 -9.66
C ALA A 44 3.02 -7.35 -9.70
N GLU A 45 2.27 -7.65 -10.77
CA GLU A 45 1.62 -8.95 -10.95
C GLU A 45 2.64 -10.08 -11.12
N ARG A 46 3.72 -9.84 -11.87
CA ARG A 46 4.78 -10.83 -12.09
C ARG A 46 5.58 -11.13 -10.83
N LEU A 47 5.90 -10.11 -10.03
CA LEU A 47 6.60 -10.29 -8.75
C LEU A 47 5.69 -10.93 -7.70
N SER A 48 4.38 -10.77 -7.82
CA SER A 48 3.39 -11.44 -6.97
C SER A 48 3.21 -12.93 -7.29
N ARG A 49 3.72 -13.49 -8.41
CA ARG A 49 3.34 -14.83 -8.88
C ARG A 49 4.42 -15.92 -8.72
N ASP A 50 3.90 -17.05 -8.22
CA ASP A 50 4.42 -18.41 -8.07
C ASP A 50 5.31 -18.73 -6.85
N SER A 51 6.42 -18.04 -6.59
CA SER A 51 7.24 -18.36 -5.40
C SER A 51 6.53 -17.97 -4.10
N ASP A 52 6.00 -16.75 -4.05
CA ASP A 52 5.46 -16.15 -2.83
C ASP A 52 4.16 -16.81 -2.40
N LYS A 53 3.36 -17.28 -3.37
CA LYS A 53 2.14 -18.02 -3.09
C LYS A 53 2.41 -19.37 -2.45
N SER A 54 3.43 -20.09 -2.94
CA SER A 54 3.81 -21.39 -2.36
C SER A 54 4.39 -21.24 -0.94
N ILE A 55 5.18 -20.18 -0.71
CA ILE A 55 5.71 -19.83 0.62
C ILE A 55 4.56 -19.47 1.55
N PHE A 56 3.63 -18.62 1.12
CA PHE A 56 2.46 -18.23 1.89
C PHE A 56 1.62 -19.43 2.30
N GLU A 57 1.22 -20.28 1.35
CA GLU A 57 0.39 -21.46 1.65
C GLU A 57 1.10 -22.45 2.59
N ARG A 58 2.42 -22.60 2.45
CA ARG A 58 3.22 -23.44 3.36
C ARG A 58 3.28 -22.83 4.76
N LEU A 59 3.62 -21.55 4.88
CA LEU A 59 3.72 -20.88 6.18
C LEU A 59 2.36 -20.83 6.86
N GLN A 60 1.29 -20.47 6.15
CA GLN A 60 -0.08 -20.49 6.67
C GLN A 60 -0.42 -21.86 7.28
N ARG A 61 -0.15 -22.96 6.56
CA ARG A 61 -0.35 -24.32 7.08
C ARG A 61 0.53 -24.64 8.29
N GLU A 62 1.77 -24.16 8.31
CA GLU A 62 2.68 -24.37 9.44
C GLU A 62 2.19 -23.64 10.70
N PHE A 63 1.72 -22.40 10.56
CA PHE A 63 1.17 -21.60 11.64
C PHE A 63 -0.16 -22.18 12.15
N GLU A 64 -1.04 -22.62 11.24
CA GLU A 64 -2.28 -23.31 11.60
C GLU A 64 -2.02 -24.62 12.33
N ALA A 65 -1.05 -25.43 11.87
CA ALA A 65 -0.66 -26.66 12.54
C ALA A 65 -0.02 -26.38 13.91
N ALA A 66 0.81 -25.35 14.01
CA ALA A 66 1.36 -24.89 15.29
C ALA A 66 0.20 -24.54 16.24
N ARG A 67 -0.77 -23.75 15.79
CA ARG A 67 -1.96 -23.35 16.55
C ARG A 67 -2.85 -24.52 16.96
N ALA A 68 -3.09 -25.48 16.05
CA ALA A 68 -3.88 -26.67 16.35
C ALA A 68 -3.18 -27.62 17.34
N SER A 69 -1.85 -27.64 17.34
CA SER A 69 -1.05 -28.45 18.28
C SER A 69 -0.82 -27.78 19.64
N GLN A 70 -1.29 -26.53 19.82
CA GLN A 70 -1.06 -25.72 21.01
C GLN A 70 -2.13 -25.95 22.07
N ALA A 71 -1.71 -25.87 23.34
CA ALA A 71 -2.56 -26.08 24.50
C ALA A 71 -3.04 -24.76 25.12
N GLN A 72 -2.33 -23.65 24.88
CA GLN A 72 -2.58 -22.38 25.53
C GLN A 72 -2.21 -21.19 24.63
N GLU A 73 -3.13 -20.20 24.53
CA GLU A 73 -2.88 -18.88 23.96
C GLU A 73 -2.83 -17.85 25.10
N LEU A 74 -1.73 -17.10 25.20
CA LEU A 74 -1.52 -16.05 26.19
C LEU A 74 -1.56 -14.68 25.50
N SER A 75 -2.56 -13.88 25.85
CA SER A 75 -2.60 -12.46 25.50
C SER A 75 -1.65 -11.69 26.41
N LEU A 76 -0.73 -10.94 25.80
CA LEU A 76 0.27 -10.15 26.48
C LEU A 76 -0.08 -8.67 26.36
N GLU A 77 -0.02 -7.96 27.49
CA GLU A 77 -0.34 -6.54 27.57
C GLU A 77 0.85 -5.75 28.14
N GLY A 78 1.03 -4.53 27.62
CA GLY A 78 2.05 -3.59 28.09
C GLY A 78 3.47 -4.17 28.05
N GLU A 79 4.17 -4.12 29.18
CA GLU A 79 5.58 -4.48 29.30
C GLU A 79 5.85 -6.00 29.34
N GLN A 80 4.81 -6.84 29.25
CA GLN A 80 4.98 -8.30 29.23
C GLN A 80 5.71 -8.79 27.96
N TRP A 81 5.59 -8.05 26.86
CA TRP A 81 6.38 -8.25 25.66
C TRP A 81 7.74 -7.55 25.81
N ASN A 82 8.74 -8.31 26.26
CA ASN A 82 10.09 -7.80 26.53
C ASN A 82 11.17 -8.84 26.20
N ASP A 83 12.43 -8.40 26.18
CA ASP A 83 13.57 -9.21 25.73
C ASP A 83 13.73 -10.51 26.53
N GLY A 84 13.34 -10.51 27.81
CA GLY A 84 13.36 -11.70 28.66
C GLY A 84 12.34 -12.76 28.23
N LEU A 85 11.14 -12.34 27.83
CA LEU A 85 10.16 -13.25 27.26
C LEU A 85 10.63 -13.81 25.91
N LEU A 86 11.16 -12.95 25.02
CA LEU A 86 11.69 -13.41 23.74
C LEU A 86 12.85 -14.39 23.92
N ALA A 87 13.74 -14.16 24.89
CA ALA A 87 14.80 -15.10 25.26
C ALA A 87 14.24 -16.45 25.74
N THR A 88 13.16 -16.43 26.53
CA THR A 88 12.47 -17.65 26.96
C THR A 88 11.88 -18.42 25.78
N ILE A 89 11.21 -17.73 24.85
CA ILE A 89 10.67 -18.35 23.62
C ILE A 89 11.81 -18.98 22.82
N ARG A 90 12.92 -18.24 22.65
CA ARG A 90 14.10 -18.70 21.94
C ARG A 90 14.70 -19.95 22.58
N GLU A 91 14.89 -19.96 23.89
CA GLU A 91 15.42 -21.12 24.62
C GLU A 91 14.55 -22.36 24.39
N ARG A 92 13.22 -22.20 24.46
CA ARG A 92 12.28 -23.31 24.22
C ARG A 92 12.42 -23.92 22.84
N VAL A 93 12.49 -23.10 21.78
CA VAL A 93 12.62 -23.65 20.41
C VAL A 93 13.95 -24.38 20.20
N HIS A 94 15.02 -23.96 20.89
CA HIS A 94 16.31 -24.66 20.84
C HIS A 94 16.29 -25.97 21.62
N MET A 95 15.79 -25.96 22.86
CA MET A 95 15.66 -27.17 23.67
C MET A 95 14.81 -28.22 22.96
N GLU A 96 13.70 -27.81 22.33
CA GLU A 96 12.83 -28.72 21.58
C GLU A 96 13.52 -29.28 20.33
N ALA A 97 14.29 -28.46 19.61
CA ALA A 97 15.06 -28.91 18.45
C ALA A 97 16.17 -29.88 18.82
N GLU A 98 16.93 -29.59 19.88
CA GLU A 98 17.98 -30.46 20.41
C GLU A 98 17.40 -31.79 20.90
N ARG A 99 16.29 -31.73 21.65
CA ARG A 99 15.55 -32.91 22.10
C ARG A 99 15.12 -33.78 20.91
N LYS A 100 14.55 -33.19 19.86
CA LYS A 100 14.18 -33.91 18.63
C LYS A 100 15.38 -34.49 17.89
N ALA A 101 16.52 -33.81 17.89
CA ALA A 101 17.76 -34.31 17.28
C ALA A 101 18.37 -35.49 18.05
N MET A 102 18.19 -35.53 19.38
CA MET A 102 18.62 -36.66 20.24
C MET A 102 17.71 -37.89 20.16
N GLN A 103 16.47 -37.74 19.66
CA GLN A 103 15.55 -38.85 19.42
C GLN A 103 15.96 -39.57 18.12
N MET A 104 16.55 -40.76 18.27
CA MET A 104 16.88 -41.61 17.13
C MET A 104 15.61 -42.10 16.42
N PRO A 105 15.57 -42.13 15.07
CA PRO A 105 14.44 -42.69 14.34
C PRO A 105 14.39 -44.20 14.57
N GLY A 106 13.55 -44.65 15.51
CA GLY A 106 13.30 -46.08 15.78
C GLY A 106 13.22 -46.49 17.25
N ASP A 107 13.48 -45.61 18.22
CA ASP A 107 13.37 -45.97 19.64
C ASP A 107 11.95 -45.70 20.16
N ILE A 108 11.12 -46.74 20.17
CA ILE A 108 9.70 -46.73 20.56
C ILE A 108 9.55 -46.73 22.11
N THR A 109 10.66 -46.67 22.85
CA THR A 109 10.66 -46.99 24.29
C THR A 109 10.76 -45.79 25.24
N GLN A 110 10.71 -44.56 24.75
CA GLN A 110 10.68 -43.38 25.63
C GLN A 110 9.25 -42.91 25.85
N LEU A 111 8.79 -43.04 27.11
CA LEU A 111 7.55 -42.45 27.62
C LEU A 111 7.46 -40.97 27.21
N PRO A 112 6.27 -40.46 26.83
CA PRO A 112 6.09 -39.05 26.53
C PRO A 112 6.33 -38.26 27.83
N MET A 113 7.55 -37.76 28.02
CA MET A 113 7.83 -36.75 29.03
C MET A 113 6.91 -35.56 28.77
N PRO A 114 6.37 -34.92 29.82
CA PRO A 114 5.25 -34.00 29.71
C PRO A 114 5.55 -32.97 28.64
N PHE A 115 4.66 -32.93 27.66
CA PHE A 115 4.66 -31.99 26.55
C PHE A 115 5.02 -30.62 27.13
N LEU A 116 6.13 -30.02 26.70
CA LEU A 116 6.33 -28.60 26.99
C LEU A 116 5.18 -27.93 26.26
N GLU A 117 4.15 -27.52 27.00
CA GLU A 117 2.93 -26.93 26.44
C GLU A 117 3.37 -25.90 25.39
N LYS A 118 3.01 -26.14 24.14
CA LYS A 118 3.27 -25.16 23.09
C LYS A 118 2.37 -23.99 23.42
N ILE A 119 2.99 -22.88 23.82
CA ILE A 119 2.33 -21.63 24.14
C ILE A 119 2.37 -20.74 22.90
N THR A 120 1.22 -20.19 22.54
CA THR A 120 1.11 -19.07 21.61
C THR A 120 1.06 -17.78 22.40
N TYR A 121 1.76 -16.75 21.94
CA TYR A 121 1.71 -15.44 22.55
C TYR A 121 1.06 -14.45 21.59
N ARG A 122 -0.03 -13.82 22.02
CA ARG A 122 -0.70 -12.74 21.27
C ARG A 122 -0.27 -11.40 21.87
N VAL A 123 0.31 -10.53 21.06
CA VAL A 123 0.73 -9.18 21.48
C VAL A 123 0.09 -8.18 20.52
N GLY A 124 -1.04 -7.59 20.90
CA GLY A 124 -1.81 -6.76 19.97
C GLY A 124 -2.23 -7.54 18.73
N ASN A 125 -1.77 -7.10 17.56
CA ASN A 125 -2.11 -7.68 16.26
C ASN A 125 -1.10 -8.73 15.76
N LYS A 126 -0.15 -9.15 16.59
CA LYS A 126 0.85 -10.18 16.24
C LYS A 126 0.71 -11.42 17.13
N ILE A 127 0.91 -12.57 16.52
CA ILE A 127 0.87 -13.89 17.16
C ILE A 127 2.24 -14.53 17.01
N ILE A 128 2.85 -14.89 18.13
CA ILE A 128 4.18 -15.48 18.19
C ILE A 128 4.04 -16.94 18.61
N CYS A 129 4.65 -17.83 17.84
CA CYS A 129 4.59 -19.27 18.08
C CYS A 129 5.96 -19.94 17.91
N CYS A 130 6.15 -21.02 18.67
CA CYS A 130 7.28 -21.93 18.49
C CYS A 130 7.02 -22.83 17.27
N LEU A 131 7.90 -22.75 16.26
CA LEU A 131 7.89 -23.61 15.09
C LEU A 131 8.92 -24.73 15.22
N GLU A 132 8.87 -25.71 14.32
CA GLU A 132 9.82 -26.83 14.35
C GLU A 132 11.22 -26.41 13.92
N GLY A 133 12.28 -26.95 14.56
CA GLY A 133 13.66 -26.75 14.13
C GLY A 133 14.29 -25.42 14.58
N ALA A 134 14.16 -25.06 15.86
CA ALA A 134 14.72 -23.83 16.44
C ALA A 134 14.22 -22.52 15.78
N ARG A 135 12.99 -22.55 15.25
CA ARG A 135 12.36 -21.43 14.55
C ARG A 135 11.27 -20.77 15.40
N ILE A 136 11.20 -19.45 15.31
CA ILE A 136 10.15 -18.62 15.92
C ILE A 136 9.29 -18.07 14.79
N GLY A 137 8.01 -18.40 14.80
CA GLY A 137 7.03 -17.87 13.86
C GLY A 137 6.37 -16.61 14.43
N ILE A 138 6.25 -15.58 13.60
CA ILE A 138 5.42 -14.40 13.84
C ILE A 138 4.37 -14.31 12.74
N GLN A 139 3.10 -14.27 13.13
CA GLN A 139 1.98 -13.96 12.26
C GLN A 139 1.48 -12.55 12.60
N TYR A 140 1.42 -11.68 11.60
CA TYR A 140 0.87 -10.34 11.69
C TYR A 140 -0.55 -10.35 11.13
N GLU A 141 -1.51 -9.94 11.95
CA GLU A 141 -2.90 -9.76 11.58
C GLU A 141 -3.11 -8.27 11.31
N THR A 142 -3.45 -7.90 10.08
CA THR A 142 -3.77 -6.50 9.76
C THR A 142 -5.28 -6.29 9.82
N SER A 143 -5.70 -5.08 10.19
CA SER A 143 -7.11 -4.71 10.16
C SER A 143 -7.30 -3.29 9.70
N PHE A 144 -8.47 -2.99 9.14
CA PHE A 144 -8.85 -1.64 8.74
C PHE A 144 -10.29 -1.39 9.18
N ALA A 145 -10.53 -0.27 9.87
CA ALA A 145 -11.84 0.08 10.44
C ALA A 145 -12.48 -1.04 11.30
N GLY A 146 -11.66 -1.86 11.97
CA GLY A 146 -12.11 -2.99 12.80
C GLY A 146 -12.34 -4.29 12.04
N GLU A 147 -12.23 -4.30 10.72
CA GLU A 147 -12.36 -5.50 9.88
C GLU A 147 -10.98 -6.11 9.61
N SER A 148 -10.89 -7.44 9.67
CA SER A 148 -9.65 -8.15 9.35
C SER A 148 -9.31 -8.05 7.86
N CYS A 149 -8.05 -7.76 7.56
CA CYS A 149 -7.53 -7.66 6.21
C CYS A 149 -6.64 -8.88 5.90
N ASP A 150 -5.35 -8.64 5.64
CA ASP A 150 -4.40 -9.68 5.26
C ASP A 150 -3.64 -10.24 6.46
N LEU A 151 -3.21 -11.50 6.31
CA LEU A 151 -2.26 -12.15 7.20
C LEU A 151 -0.88 -12.16 6.57
N TYR A 152 0.13 -11.81 7.36
CA TYR A 152 1.52 -11.91 6.96
C TYR A 152 2.31 -12.76 7.95
N HIS A 153 3.33 -13.44 7.46
CA HIS A 153 4.16 -14.33 8.25
C HIS A 153 5.62 -13.91 8.15
N CYS A 154 6.34 -14.06 9.26
CA CYS A 154 7.78 -13.92 9.35
C CYS A 154 8.32 -15.05 10.22
N VAL A 155 9.38 -15.71 9.77
CA VAL A 155 10.03 -16.80 10.49
C VAL A 155 11.45 -16.37 10.82
N LEU A 156 11.73 -16.31 12.12
CA LEU A 156 13.06 -16.06 12.65
C LEU A 156 13.74 -17.38 13.01
N GLU A 157 15.02 -17.46 12.70
CA GLU A 157 15.88 -18.57 13.07
C GLU A 157 17.11 -18.03 13.79
N SER A 158 17.67 -18.83 14.70
CA SER A 158 19.07 -18.70 15.10
C SER A 158 19.70 -20.07 15.18
N LYS A 159 20.91 -20.25 14.65
CA LYS A 159 21.56 -21.58 14.64
C LYS A 159 22.02 -22.03 16.03
N SER A 160 22.26 -21.08 16.93
CA SER A 160 22.49 -21.34 18.34
C SER A 160 21.93 -20.21 19.18
N PHE A 161 21.81 -20.44 20.49
CA PHE A 161 21.37 -19.42 21.44
C PHE A 161 22.28 -18.18 21.47
N LEU A 162 23.58 -18.33 21.14
CA LEU A 162 24.57 -17.26 21.15
C LEU A 162 24.70 -16.51 19.82
N GLU A 163 24.18 -17.09 18.73
CA GLU A 163 24.21 -16.43 17.42
C GLU A 163 23.17 -15.31 17.33
N LYS A 164 23.31 -14.42 16.36
CA LYS A 164 22.23 -13.47 16.06
C LYS A 164 21.04 -14.24 15.47
N MET A 165 19.83 -13.76 15.73
CA MET A 165 18.68 -14.21 14.94
C MET A 165 18.83 -13.70 13.49
N THR A 166 18.11 -14.31 12.56
CA THR A 166 17.99 -13.88 11.16
C THR A 166 16.59 -14.19 10.62
N VAL A 167 16.14 -13.43 9.62
CA VAL A 167 14.89 -13.72 8.91
C VAL A 167 15.12 -14.84 7.91
N LEU A 168 14.56 -16.01 8.22
CA LEU A 168 14.63 -17.20 7.37
C LEU A 168 13.67 -17.09 6.19
N GLU A 169 12.38 -16.87 6.46
CA GLU A 169 11.31 -16.80 5.46
C GLU A 169 10.24 -15.79 5.88
N HIS A 170 9.55 -15.18 4.91
CA HIS A 170 8.44 -14.27 5.18
C HIS A 170 7.47 -14.19 3.99
N THR A 171 6.29 -13.63 4.24
CA THR A 171 5.30 -13.27 3.22
C THR A 171 5.13 -11.75 3.09
N VAL A 172 5.99 -10.96 3.75
CA VAL A 172 6.02 -9.50 3.63
C VAL A 172 6.24 -9.10 2.16
N PRO A 173 5.42 -8.20 1.58
CA PRO A 173 5.56 -7.76 0.20
C PRO A 173 6.97 -7.26 -0.13
N PHE A 174 7.51 -7.65 -1.29
CA PHE A 174 8.90 -7.39 -1.67
C PHE A 174 9.30 -5.90 -1.69
N PHE A 175 8.34 -5.00 -1.84
CA PHE A 175 8.55 -3.55 -1.88
C PHE A 175 8.60 -2.92 -0.49
N LEU A 176 8.35 -3.68 0.58
CA LEU A 176 8.54 -3.25 1.96
C LEU A 176 9.95 -3.62 2.44
N PRO A 177 10.62 -2.76 3.22
CA PRO A 177 12.06 -2.84 3.46
C PRO A 177 12.46 -3.82 4.57
N ILE A 178 11.93 -5.06 4.58
CA ILE A 178 12.17 -6.02 5.67
C ILE A 178 13.66 -6.35 5.89
N ARG A 179 14.46 -6.36 4.82
CA ARG A 179 15.91 -6.62 4.92
C ARG A 179 16.66 -5.44 5.52
N ASP A 180 16.22 -4.22 5.27
CA ASP A 180 16.80 -3.03 5.91
C ASP A 180 16.42 -3.02 7.40
N THR A 181 15.16 -3.32 7.72
CA THR A 181 14.68 -3.49 9.10
C THR A 181 15.45 -4.60 9.84
N GLU A 182 15.72 -5.74 9.18
CA GLU A 182 16.53 -6.83 9.73
C GLU A 182 17.94 -6.35 10.08
N ASN A 183 18.60 -5.64 9.18
CA ASN A 183 19.96 -5.13 9.38
C ASN A 183 20.03 -4.07 10.49
N GLU A 184 18.99 -3.27 10.65
CA GLU A 184 18.95 -2.18 11.63
C GLU A 184 18.64 -2.68 13.05
N PHE A 185 17.60 -3.49 13.19
CA PHE A 185 17.06 -3.83 14.51
C PHE A 185 17.44 -5.22 14.99
N LEU A 186 17.55 -6.21 14.11
CA LEU A 186 17.54 -7.60 14.55
C LEU A 186 18.82 -8.00 15.32
N SER A 187 19.94 -7.31 15.06
CA SER A 187 21.19 -7.47 15.82
C SER A 187 21.21 -6.73 17.16
N SER A 188 20.38 -5.70 17.33
CA SER A 188 20.39 -4.84 18.52
C SER A 188 19.22 -5.12 19.45
N ASN A 189 18.02 -5.23 18.89
CA ASN A 189 16.78 -5.47 19.59
C ASN A 189 15.78 -6.17 18.66
N ALA A 190 15.66 -7.49 18.81
CA ALA A 190 14.75 -8.31 18.00
C ALA A 190 13.27 -7.98 18.23
N ILE A 191 12.90 -7.46 19.40
CA ILE A 191 11.54 -7.00 19.68
C ILE A 191 11.18 -5.79 18.81
N ARG A 192 12.09 -4.80 18.74
CA ARG A 192 11.91 -3.64 17.86
C ARG A 192 11.81 -4.05 16.40
N PHE A 193 12.57 -5.05 15.96
CA PHE A 193 12.40 -5.62 14.63
C PHE A 193 10.97 -6.14 14.43
N ILE A 194 10.50 -7.01 15.35
CA ILE A 194 9.18 -7.63 15.26
C ILE A 194 8.07 -6.58 15.23
N ASP A 195 8.15 -5.58 16.11
CA ASP A 195 7.17 -4.50 16.22
C ASP A 195 7.19 -3.60 14.96
N HIS A 196 8.37 -3.19 14.51
CA HIS A 196 8.51 -2.33 13.33
C HIS A 196 7.98 -2.97 12.04
N VAL A 197 8.21 -4.28 11.85
CA VAL A 197 7.60 -5.00 10.71
C VAL A 197 6.07 -4.99 10.80
N GLY A 198 5.51 -5.14 12.01
CA GLY A 198 4.07 -5.03 12.24
C GLY A 198 3.52 -3.65 11.86
N ASP A 199 4.20 -2.59 12.29
CA ASP A 199 3.83 -1.20 11.99
C ASP A 199 3.92 -0.90 10.48
N LEU A 200 4.96 -1.38 9.80
CA LEU A 200 5.11 -1.27 8.34
C LEU A 200 3.95 -1.91 7.60
N LEU A 201 3.56 -3.13 7.99
CA LEU A 201 2.48 -3.88 7.36
C LEU A 201 1.13 -3.21 7.61
N GLN A 202 0.87 -2.79 8.85
CA GLN A 202 -0.37 -2.12 9.21
C GLN A 202 -0.53 -0.80 8.45
N ALA A 203 0.50 0.06 8.42
CA ALA A 203 0.46 1.32 7.69
C ALA A 203 0.35 1.14 6.16
N TYR A 204 0.93 0.07 5.61
CA TYR A 204 0.72 -0.31 4.21
C TYR A 204 -0.75 -0.66 3.94
N VAL A 205 -1.35 -1.52 4.77
CA VAL A 205 -2.76 -1.93 4.62
C VAL A 205 -3.69 -0.74 4.80
N ASP A 206 -3.44 0.11 5.80
CA ASP A 206 -4.24 1.32 6.02
C ASP A 206 -4.28 2.18 4.77
N ARG A 207 -3.11 2.58 4.23
CA ARG A 207 -3.07 3.42 3.02
C ARG A 207 -3.71 2.76 1.82
N ARG A 208 -3.57 1.43 1.65
CA ARG A 208 -4.21 0.69 0.57
C ARG A 208 -5.72 0.69 0.69
N GLU A 209 -6.26 0.40 1.88
CA GLU A 209 -7.70 0.34 2.12
C GLU A 209 -8.33 1.74 2.07
N GLN A 210 -7.63 2.77 2.54
CA GLN A 210 -8.02 4.17 2.34
C GLN A 210 -8.21 4.48 0.84
N VAL A 211 -7.26 4.07 -0.02
CA VAL A 211 -7.38 4.25 -1.48
C VAL A 211 -8.51 3.41 -2.09
N ARG A 212 -8.72 2.18 -1.58
CA ARG A 212 -9.85 1.33 -2.00
C ARG A 212 -11.19 2.03 -1.69
N LEU A 213 -11.33 2.59 -0.49
CA LEU A 213 -12.54 3.27 -0.05
C LEU A 213 -12.83 4.55 -0.81
N ILE A 214 -11.84 5.41 -1.09
CA ILE A 214 -12.11 6.62 -1.90
C ILE A 214 -12.62 6.25 -3.29
N LYS A 215 -12.13 5.14 -3.86
CA LYS A 215 -12.57 4.65 -5.16
C LYS A 215 -13.99 4.09 -5.10
N GLU A 216 -14.34 3.44 -4.00
CA GLU A 216 -15.70 2.95 -3.76
C GLU A 216 -16.70 4.11 -3.58
N LEU A 217 -16.34 5.13 -2.81
CA LEU A 217 -17.22 6.25 -2.46
C LEU A 217 -17.30 7.33 -3.56
N TYR A 218 -16.17 7.64 -4.21
CA TYR A 218 -16.02 8.77 -5.14
C TYR A 218 -15.54 8.35 -6.52
N GLY A 219 -15.56 7.05 -6.86
CA GLY A 219 -15.02 6.52 -8.12
C GLY A 219 -15.68 7.10 -9.39
N ASN A 220 -16.87 7.67 -9.28
CA ASN A 220 -17.53 8.39 -10.38
C ASN A 220 -16.98 9.80 -10.61
N GLN A 221 -16.38 10.42 -9.58
CA GLN A 221 -15.76 11.74 -9.62
C GLN A 221 -14.24 11.65 -9.81
N ILE A 222 -13.65 10.52 -9.44
CA ILE A 222 -12.22 10.26 -9.63
C ILE A 222 -11.97 9.89 -11.09
N GLY A 223 -11.32 10.80 -11.83
CA GLY A 223 -10.92 10.56 -13.22
C GLY A 223 -9.70 9.62 -13.29
N GLU A 224 -8.54 10.13 -12.91
CA GLU A 224 -7.28 9.37 -12.85
C GLU A 224 -6.87 9.15 -11.39
N LEU A 225 -6.43 7.93 -11.06
CA LEU A 225 -5.89 7.56 -9.76
C LEU A 225 -4.61 6.75 -9.96
N TYR A 226 -3.54 7.23 -9.34
CA TYR A 226 -2.24 6.61 -9.31
C TYR A 226 -1.80 6.38 -7.85
N HIS A 227 -1.11 5.27 -7.63
CA HIS A 227 -0.40 5.03 -6.40
C HIS A 227 0.85 4.18 -6.66
N SER A 228 1.88 4.41 -5.86
CA SER A 228 3.05 3.51 -5.75
C SER A 228 2.68 2.16 -5.10
N LEU A 229 3.55 1.15 -5.20
CA LEU A 229 3.33 -0.15 -4.55
C LEU A 229 3.12 -0.09 -3.03
N PRO A 230 3.96 0.60 -2.23
CA PRO A 230 3.73 0.71 -0.79
C PRO A 230 2.72 1.81 -0.42
N TYR A 231 2.02 2.40 -1.40
CA TYR A 231 1.09 3.51 -1.20
C TYR A 231 1.70 4.77 -0.53
N HIS A 232 3.03 4.93 -0.58
CA HIS A 232 3.73 6.11 -0.06
C HIS A 232 3.65 7.35 -0.97
N MET A 233 3.18 7.17 -2.20
CA MET A 233 2.83 8.24 -3.12
C MET A 233 1.49 7.89 -3.75
N ILE A 234 0.51 8.77 -3.57
CA ILE A 234 -0.85 8.63 -4.09
C ILE A 234 -1.18 9.94 -4.81
N GLU A 235 -1.71 9.85 -6.03
CA GLU A 235 -2.13 11.01 -6.80
C GLU A 235 -3.46 10.71 -7.46
N PHE A 236 -4.42 11.60 -7.33
CA PHE A 236 -5.69 11.45 -8.01
C PHE A 236 -6.29 12.78 -8.45
N VAL A 237 -7.20 12.67 -9.39
CA VAL A 237 -7.91 13.78 -9.98
C VAL A 237 -9.38 13.64 -9.65
N LEU A 238 -9.97 14.68 -9.06
CA LEU A 238 -11.41 14.87 -9.02
C LEU A 238 -11.84 15.75 -10.19
N GLU A 239 -12.77 15.24 -10.98
CA GLU A 239 -13.39 15.99 -12.08
C GLU A 239 -14.75 16.52 -11.62
N ASP A 240 -14.89 17.85 -11.60
CA ASP A 240 -16.16 18.55 -11.42
C ASP A 240 -16.47 19.42 -12.65
N PHE A 241 -17.72 19.83 -12.81
CA PHE A 241 -18.25 20.48 -14.01
C PHE A 241 -17.49 21.74 -14.46
N ASP A 242 -16.91 22.48 -13.50
CA ASP A 242 -16.21 23.76 -13.76
C ASP A 242 -14.71 23.73 -13.38
N SER A 243 -14.21 22.68 -12.73
CA SER A 243 -12.82 22.59 -12.29
C SER A 243 -12.31 21.16 -12.14
N LYS A 244 -11.01 20.98 -12.37
CA LYS A 244 -10.30 19.71 -12.11
C LYS A 244 -9.45 19.91 -10.87
N VAL A 245 -9.57 19.05 -9.87
CA VAL A 245 -8.75 19.13 -8.65
C VAL A 245 -7.77 17.96 -8.64
N THR A 246 -6.47 18.27 -8.62
CA THR A 246 -5.41 17.27 -8.48
C THR A 246 -4.97 17.23 -7.02
N VAL A 247 -5.00 16.04 -6.42
CA VAL A 247 -4.54 15.78 -5.06
C VAL A 247 -3.31 14.89 -5.14
N SER A 248 -2.22 15.28 -4.48
CA SER A 248 -0.99 14.49 -4.37
C SER A 248 -0.61 14.33 -2.89
N LEU A 249 -0.48 13.08 -2.45
CA LEU A 249 -0.12 12.68 -1.10
C LEU A 249 1.24 11.97 -1.11
N ARG A 250 2.10 12.33 -0.17
CA ARG A 250 3.45 11.77 -0.01
C ARG A 250 3.70 11.41 1.45
N TYR A 251 4.16 10.19 1.66
CA TYR A 251 4.50 9.64 2.97
C TYR A 251 6.01 9.42 2.99
N ALA A 252 6.73 10.26 3.74
CA ALA A 252 8.18 10.16 3.86
C ALA A 252 8.57 8.91 4.67
N ASP A 253 7.75 8.54 5.64
CA ASP A 253 7.92 7.36 6.47
C ASP A 253 6.88 6.29 6.10
N LEU A 254 7.32 5.04 5.97
CA LEU A 254 6.47 3.92 5.59
C LEU A 254 5.62 3.41 6.73
N ILE A 255 5.93 3.73 7.99
CA ILE A 255 5.05 3.40 9.14
C ILE A 255 3.94 4.45 9.35
N SER A 256 3.96 5.57 8.62
CA SER A 256 2.96 6.63 8.75
C SER A 256 1.69 6.31 7.97
N THR A 257 0.54 6.47 8.65
CA THR A 257 -0.81 6.36 8.07
C THR A 257 -1.35 7.69 7.54
N LEU A 258 -0.73 8.81 7.94
CA LEU A 258 -1.03 10.17 7.45
C LEU A 258 0.10 10.69 6.53
N PRO A 259 -0.24 11.46 5.49
CA PRO A 259 0.75 11.99 4.56
C PRO A 259 1.56 13.14 5.18
N THR A 260 2.87 13.10 4.97
CA THR A 260 3.81 14.17 5.36
C THR A 260 3.89 15.31 4.35
N GLY A 261 3.59 15.03 3.08
CA GLY A 261 3.54 16.00 2.00
C GLY A 261 2.17 15.92 1.34
N VAL A 262 1.49 17.06 1.26
CA VAL A 262 0.19 17.16 0.62
C VAL A 262 0.22 18.35 -0.33
N SER A 263 -0.28 18.14 -1.55
CA SER A 263 -0.50 19.18 -2.55
C SER A 263 -1.90 19.05 -3.11
N VAL A 264 -2.68 20.14 -3.08
CA VAL A 264 -4.02 20.18 -3.66
C VAL A 264 -4.13 21.35 -4.63
N LEU A 265 -4.31 21.05 -5.92
CA LEU A 265 -4.32 22.05 -7.00
C LEU A 265 -5.64 22.02 -7.75
N ALA A 266 -6.36 23.14 -7.77
CA ALA A 266 -7.56 23.34 -8.57
C ALA A 266 -7.23 24.02 -9.90
N TRP A 267 -7.58 23.36 -10.99
CA TRP A 267 -7.40 23.84 -12.36
C TRP A 267 -8.73 24.35 -12.91
N PRO A 268 -8.83 25.65 -13.25
CA PRO A 268 -10.04 26.17 -13.89
C PRO A 268 -10.18 25.58 -15.30
N MET A 269 -11.32 24.95 -15.57
CA MET A 269 -11.58 24.37 -16.88
C MET A 269 -12.18 25.44 -17.82
N PRO A 270 -11.63 25.60 -19.04
CA PRO A 270 -12.21 26.53 -20.01
C PRO A 270 -13.60 26.02 -20.41
N LYS A 271 -14.66 26.76 -20.04
CA LYS A 271 -16.03 26.45 -20.46
C LYS A 271 -16.04 26.34 -21.98
N SER A 272 -16.33 25.15 -22.52
CA SER A 272 -16.59 25.04 -23.95
C SER A 272 -17.82 25.90 -24.24
N LYS A 273 -17.61 27.07 -24.86
CA LYS A 273 -18.70 27.91 -25.37
C LYS A 273 -19.54 27.04 -26.31
N LYS A 274 -20.68 26.53 -25.82
CA LYS A 274 -21.77 26.12 -26.69
C LYS A 274 -22.18 27.38 -27.45
N SER A 275 -21.93 27.40 -28.76
CA SER A 275 -22.36 28.44 -29.71
C SER A 275 -23.87 28.66 -29.56
N SER A 276 -24.28 29.79 -29.00
CA SER A 276 -24.65 31.04 -29.70
C SER A 276 -25.99 30.98 -30.42
N ASP A 277 -26.99 31.65 -29.85
CA ASP A 277 -27.85 32.55 -30.60
C ASP A 277 -27.44 34.01 -30.29
N ALA A 278 -27.52 34.83 -31.33
CA ALA A 278 -27.47 36.30 -31.38
C ALA A 278 -26.11 37.03 -31.20
N ILE A 279 -25.50 37.32 -32.36
CA ILE A 279 -25.10 38.66 -32.85
C ILE A 279 -24.62 39.68 -31.80
N SER A 280 -23.34 40.05 -31.84
CA SER A 280 -22.90 41.46 -31.91
C SER A 280 -21.40 41.60 -32.19
N LEU A 281 -21.08 42.70 -32.87
CA LEU A 281 -19.86 42.97 -33.61
C LEU A 281 -18.65 43.33 -32.73
N SER A 282 -17.48 42.92 -33.23
CA SER A 282 -16.19 43.62 -33.21
C SER A 282 -15.66 44.21 -31.89
N GLN A 283 -14.72 43.49 -31.28
CA GLN A 283 -13.45 44.09 -30.86
C GLN A 283 -12.36 43.02 -30.84
N LYS A 284 -11.36 43.18 -31.73
CA LYS A 284 -10.12 42.39 -31.72
C LYS A 284 -9.32 42.85 -30.51
N GLU A 285 -9.36 42.09 -29.42
CA GLU A 285 -8.35 42.15 -28.38
C GLU A 285 -7.57 40.83 -28.42
N ASN A 286 -6.27 40.95 -28.69
CA ASN A 286 -5.34 39.83 -28.73
C ASN A 286 -5.17 39.25 -27.32
N VAL A 287 -6.01 38.30 -26.92
CA VAL A 287 -5.78 37.49 -25.72
C VAL A 287 -4.76 36.41 -26.09
N VAL A 288 -3.49 36.72 -25.80
CA VAL A 288 -2.39 35.76 -25.70
C VAL A 288 -2.87 34.61 -24.82
N GLY A 289 -2.67 33.37 -25.28
CA GLY A 289 -3.12 32.16 -24.61
C GLY A 289 -2.66 32.08 -23.16
N SER A 290 -3.54 32.48 -22.24
CA SER A 290 -3.35 32.32 -20.81
C SER A 290 -3.58 30.84 -20.50
N HIS A 291 -2.50 30.09 -20.28
CA HIS A 291 -2.62 28.79 -19.62
C HIS A 291 -3.32 29.00 -18.27
N PRO A 292 -4.31 28.16 -17.90
CA PRO A 292 -4.97 28.28 -16.61
C PRO A 292 -3.94 28.10 -15.50
N ILE A 293 -3.80 29.09 -14.62
CA ILE A 293 -2.93 29.02 -13.44
C ILE A 293 -3.69 28.21 -12.39
N PRO A 294 -3.10 27.14 -11.84
CA PRO A 294 -3.73 26.36 -10.77
C PRO A 294 -3.78 27.16 -9.47
N ALA A 295 -4.89 27.05 -8.76
CA ALA A 295 -5.03 27.56 -7.40
C ALA A 295 -4.67 26.46 -6.39
N CYS A 296 -3.79 26.76 -5.43
CA CYS A 296 -3.49 25.87 -4.32
C CYS A 296 -4.61 25.95 -3.26
N LEU A 297 -5.10 24.80 -2.80
CA LEU A 297 -6.15 24.69 -1.80
C LEU A 297 -5.56 24.37 -0.42
N THR A 298 -4.92 25.36 0.22
CA THR A 298 -4.16 25.16 1.48
C THR A 298 -5.00 24.59 2.62
N TYR A 299 -6.28 24.96 2.73
CA TYR A 299 -7.19 24.40 3.73
C TYR A 299 -7.38 22.88 3.57
N ALA A 300 -7.51 22.42 2.32
CA ALA A 300 -7.61 20.99 2.03
C ALA A 300 -6.27 20.27 2.25
N GLU A 301 -5.14 20.95 2.02
CA GLU A 301 -3.83 20.41 2.38
C GLU A 301 -3.70 20.19 3.90
N ASP A 302 -4.12 21.17 4.72
CA ASP A 302 -4.07 21.06 6.18
C ASP A 302 -5.02 19.98 6.72
N ALA A 303 -6.20 19.85 6.13
CA ALA A 303 -7.15 18.79 6.44
C ALA A 303 -6.57 17.40 6.16
N LEU A 304 -5.98 17.18 4.98
CA LEU A 304 -5.40 15.90 4.59
C LEU A 304 -4.10 15.56 5.33
N ARG A 305 -3.44 16.54 5.99
CA ARG A 305 -2.32 16.29 6.91
C ARG A 305 -2.77 15.78 8.27
N THR A 306 -4.01 16.03 8.66
CA THR A 306 -4.54 15.72 10.00
C THR A 306 -5.60 14.63 10.00
N MET A 307 -6.15 14.31 8.82
CA MET A 307 -7.18 13.30 8.62
C MET A 307 -6.76 12.33 7.51
N SER A 308 -7.06 11.05 7.72
CA SER A 308 -6.91 10.02 6.70
C SER A 308 -7.89 10.22 5.55
N LEU A 309 -7.65 9.52 4.45
CA LEU A 309 -8.71 9.31 3.47
C LEU A 309 -9.68 8.22 3.98
N PRO A 310 -10.98 8.31 3.70
CA PRO A 310 -11.68 9.35 2.95
C PRO A 310 -12.02 10.61 3.78
N GLU A 311 -11.78 10.64 5.10
CA GLU A 311 -12.25 11.70 6.00
C GLU A 311 -11.76 13.10 5.65
N GLY A 312 -10.59 13.23 5.03
CA GLY A 312 -10.04 14.51 4.58
C GLY A 312 -10.63 15.05 3.27
N LEU A 313 -11.32 14.25 2.46
CA LEU A 313 -11.87 14.66 1.17
C LEU A 313 -12.99 15.73 1.24
N PRO A 314 -13.92 15.70 2.21
CA PRO A 314 -14.96 16.72 2.32
C PRO A 314 -14.43 18.16 2.38
N SER A 315 -13.22 18.38 2.89
CA SER A 315 -12.56 19.70 2.93
C SER A 315 -12.34 20.33 1.54
N LEU A 316 -12.33 19.52 0.48
CA LEU A 316 -12.23 19.98 -0.92
C LEU A 316 -13.49 20.69 -1.40
N SER A 317 -14.64 20.45 -0.75
CA SER A 317 -15.94 21.01 -1.13
C SER A 317 -16.27 22.38 -0.48
N GLU A 318 -15.49 22.82 0.51
CA GLU A 318 -15.73 24.06 1.24
C GLU A 318 -15.15 25.32 0.56
N PHE A 319 -14.59 25.19 -0.65
CA PHE A 319 -14.09 26.33 -1.41
C PHE A 319 -15.25 27.14 -2.05
N PRO A 320 -15.38 28.45 -1.74
CA PRO A 320 -16.49 29.29 -2.25
C PRO A 320 -16.43 29.56 -3.76
N SER A 321 -15.34 29.21 -4.45
CA SER A 321 -15.22 29.22 -5.92
C SER A 321 -15.55 27.87 -6.59
N LEU A 322 -15.74 26.80 -5.81
CA LEU A 322 -16.25 25.48 -6.23
C LEU A 322 -17.76 25.34 -5.95
N ASN A 323 -18.47 26.47 -5.99
CA ASN A 323 -19.90 26.53 -5.71
C ASN A 323 -20.73 26.03 -6.90
N ILE A 324 -20.59 24.76 -7.25
CA ILE A 324 -21.57 23.99 -8.02
C ILE A 324 -21.74 22.61 -7.36
N ARG A 325 -22.65 22.58 -6.38
CA ARG A 325 -23.45 21.39 -5.99
C ARG A 325 -22.73 20.16 -5.40
N VAL A 326 -22.03 20.32 -4.29
CA VAL A 326 -21.91 19.22 -3.29
C VAL A 326 -22.89 19.41 -2.11
N ILE A 327 -23.60 20.54 -2.04
CA ILE A 327 -24.69 20.77 -1.06
C ILE A 327 -26.02 20.04 -1.42
N CYS A 328 -26.10 19.34 -2.56
CA CYS A 328 -27.35 18.69 -2.98
C CYS A 328 -27.52 17.21 -2.60
N LEU A 329 -26.57 16.57 -1.89
CA LEU A 329 -26.68 15.14 -1.56
C LEU A 329 -26.78 14.81 -0.06
N THR A 330 -26.69 15.79 0.84
CA THR A 330 -26.78 15.55 2.30
C THR A 330 -28.04 16.14 2.96
N MET A 331 -29.01 16.66 2.21
CA MET A 331 -30.26 17.25 2.76
C MET A 331 -31.55 16.73 2.10
N HIS A 332 -31.63 15.44 1.75
CA HIS A 332 -32.91 14.81 1.39
C HIS A 332 -33.17 13.44 2.05
N ILE A 333 -32.61 13.22 3.25
CA ILE A 333 -33.08 12.17 4.17
C ILE A 333 -33.13 12.81 5.55
N LEU A 334 -34.24 13.48 5.86
CA LEU A 334 -34.82 13.68 7.21
C LEU A 334 -35.94 14.73 7.10
N CYS A 335 -37.09 14.27 6.57
CA CYS A 335 -38.43 14.73 6.92
C CYS A 335 -39.43 13.88 6.12
N PRO A 336 -40.01 12.81 6.68
CA PRO A 336 -41.29 12.34 6.17
C PRO A 336 -42.35 13.36 6.57
N SER A 337 -43.21 13.68 5.60
CA SER A 337 -44.52 14.32 5.79
C SER A 337 -45.33 13.72 6.93
#